data_AF-A0A7W1WP88-F1
#
_entry.id   AF-A0A7W1WP88-F1
#
_cell.length_a   1.000
_cell.length_b   1.000
_cell.length_c   1.000
_cell.angle_alpha   90.00
_cell.angle_beta   90.00
_cell.angle_gamma   90.00
#
_symmetry.space_group_name_H-M   'P 1'
#
loop_
_entity.id
_entity.type
_entity.pdbx_description
1 polymer ?
#
loop_
_entity_poly.entity_id
_entity_poly.type
_entity_poly.pdbx_seq_one_letter_code
_entity_poly.pdbx_strand_id
1 'polypeptide(L)'
;MIPVKRETRLLSVKENRTGNLADVAALISVRNVYSIQDRCLEEEKEEWAYFRLQTVRGGWKIFSLSMGEKPRTGGQNQMITVSPRLDSPMQTRSISQQGYRRDLAVRYADIHWNSPNPQYRYFSEDNCTNFISQCVHAGGIPMEVSNNPGKGWWYQRRGGRGDRWSYSWTVAHSFYLYLKRQRSDGLRAIQMESPEQLDLGDVICYDWEGDGRWNHNVIVTRFDPNGAPLVNAHTINSRHRYWEYKDSSAWTPRTKYAFFHIL
;
A
#
# COMPACT_ATOMS: atom_id res chain seq x y z
N MET A 1 10.66 14.39 12.26
CA MET A 1 9.81 15.59 12.37
C MET A 1 8.69 15.32 13.37
N ILE A 2 8.21 16.35 14.09
CA ILE A 2 7.10 16.22 15.06
C ILE A 2 5.87 16.93 14.46
N PRO A 3 4.68 16.30 14.44
CA PRO A 3 3.48 16.92 13.88
C PRO A 3 3.00 18.10 14.73
N VAL A 4 2.50 19.16 14.07
CA VAL A 4 1.87 20.30 14.75
C VAL A 4 0.45 19.99 15.22
N LYS A 5 -0.21 19.02 14.56
CA LYS A 5 -1.48 18.45 14.99
C LYS A 5 -1.51 16.97 14.67
N ARG A 6 -2.01 16.19 15.63
CA ARG A 6 -2.27 14.76 15.46
C ARG A 6 -3.69 14.47 15.88
N GLU A 7 -4.43 13.80 15.02
CA GLU A 7 -5.80 13.35 15.26
C GLU A 7 -5.83 11.83 15.16
N THR A 8 -6.34 11.16 16.20
CA THR A 8 -6.56 9.72 16.22
C THR A 8 -8.05 9.44 16.25
N ARG A 9 -8.53 8.66 15.29
CA ARG A 9 -9.91 8.20 15.20
C ARG A 9 -9.93 6.69 15.37
N LEU A 10 -10.86 6.20 16.19
CA LEU A 10 -11.05 4.77 16.42
C LEU A 10 -12.48 4.39 16.06
N LEU A 11 -12.63 3.39 15.19
CA LEU A 11 -13.91 2.83 14.80
C LEU A 11 -13.95 1.35 15.20
N SER A 12 -14.84 0.98 16.13
CA SER A 12 -15.11 -0.44 16.40
C SER A 12 -15.89 -1.05 15.23
N VAL A 13 -15.40 -2.16 14.68
CA VAL A 13 -15.99 -2.80 13.48
C VAL A 13 -16.56 -4.17 13.78
N LYS A 14 -16.04 -4.88 14.76
CA LYS A 14 -16.60 -6.16 15.21
C LYS A 14 -16.42 -6.32 16.70
N GLU A 15 -17.46 -6.79 17.37
CA GLU A 15 -17.44 -7.13 18.77
C GLU A 15 -18.08 -8.50 18.98
N ASN A 16 -17.34 -9.40 19.61
CA ASN A 16 -17.82 -10.73 20.01
C ASN A 16 -17.71 -10.84 21.54
N ARG A 17 -18.82 -11.07 22.23
CA ARG A 17 -18.83 -11.25 23.69
C ARG A 17 -19.01 -12.72 24.06
N THR A 18 -18.27 -13.19 25.05
CA THR A 18 -18.42 -14.54 25.60
C THR A 18 -18.16 -14.49 27.11
N GLY A 19 -19.24 -14.49 27.89
CA GLY A 19 -19.18 -14.36 29.35
C GLY A 19 -18.47 -13.09 29.78
N ASN A 20 -17.33 -13.24 30.46
CA ASN A 20 -16.51 -12.15 30.99
C ASN A 20 -15.48 -11.61 29.99
N LEU A 21 -15.46 -12.11 28.75
CA LEU A 21 -14.52 -11.68 27.71
C LEU A 21 -15.25 -11.01 26.54
N ALA A 22 -14.60 -10.01 25.94
CA ALA A 22 -15.04 -9.42 24.68
C ALA A 22 -13.85 -9.27 23.73
N ASP A 23 -13.95 -9.82 22.52
CA ASP A 23 -12.98 -9.60 21.45
C ASP A 23 -13.50 -8.47 20.54
N VAL A 24 -12.73 -7.40 20.41
CA VAL A 24 -13.06 -6.20 19.64
C VAL A 24 -12.03 -5.99 18.53
N ALA A 25 -12.48 -5.90 17.28
CA ALA A 25 -11.66 -5.42 16.18
C ALA A 25 -12.00 -3.97 15.89
N ALA A 26 -10.99 -3.09 15.88
CA ALA A 26 -11.15 -1.67 15.59
C ALA A 26 -10.21 -1.21 14.48
N LEU A 27 -10.68 -0.27 13.66
CA LEU A 27 -9.87 0.50 12.72
C LEU A 27 -9.37 1.77 13.42
N ILE A 28 -8.06 1.97 13.42
CA ILE A 28 -7.40 3.15 13.94
C ILE A 28 -6.93 3.98 12.75
N SER A 29 -7.48 5.19 12.59
CA SER A 29 -7.00 6.17 11.61
C SER A 29 -6.23 7.26 12.35
N VAL A 30 -4.99 7.51 11.93
CA VAL A 30 -4.13 8.57 12.45
C VAL A 30 -3.87 9.55 11.33
N ARG A 31 -4.26 10.81 11.56
CA ARG A 31 -3.96 11.94 10.68
C ARG A 31 -2.95 12.85 11.35
N ASN A 32 -1.82 13.05 10.70
CA ASN A 32 -0.78 13.97 11.13
C ASN A 32 -0.78 15.19 10.22
N VAL A 33 -0.69 16.37 10.81
CA VAL A 33 -0.52 17.63 10.10
C VAL A 33 0.82 18.21 10.52
N TYR A 34 1.62 18.60 9.53
CA TYR A 34 2.93 19.20 9.72
C TYR A 34 2.94 20.61 9.14
N SER A 35 3.58 21.54 9.83
CA SER A 35 3.88 22.88 9.32
C SER A 35 5.37 22.93 9.01
N ILE A 36 5.72 23.14 7.74
CA ILE A 36 7.10 23.19 7.27
C ILE A 36 7.18 24.33 6.24
N GLN A 37 8.03 25.33 6.49
CA GLN A 37 8.30 26.45 5.57
C GLN A 37 7.00 27.04 4.96
N ASP A 38 6.07 27.44 5.85
CA ASP A 38 4.77 28.02 5.51
C ASP A 38 3.80 27.12 4.72
N ARG A 39 4.11 25.82 4.58
CA ARG A 39 3.22 24.82 3.97
C ARG A 39 2.63 23.89 5.02
N CYS A 40 1.38 23.51 4.78
CA CYS A 40 0.67 22.47 5.52
C CYS A 40 0.80 21.15 4.75
N LEU A 41 1.41 20.14 5.38
CA LEU A 41 1.40 18.77 4.89
C LEU A 41 0.48 17.92 5.72
N GLU A 42 -0.20 17.00 5.05
CA GLU A 42 -1.08 16.04 5.69
C GLU A 42 -0.61 14.63 5.35
N GLU A 43 -0.53 13.80 6.38
CA GLU A 43 -0.26 12.37 6.30
C GLU A 43 -1.43 11.64 6.96
N GLU A 44 -1.86 10.54 6.35
CA GLU A 44 -2.92 9.69 6.89
C GLU A 44 -2.52 8.21 6.83
N LYS A 45 -2.83 7.49 7.91
CA LYS A 45 -2.50 6.08 8.08
C LYS A 45 -3.67 5.36 8.74
N GLU A 46 -3.98 4.15 8.28
CA GLU A 46 -4.98 3.28 8.90
C GLU A 46 -4.38 1.94 9.31
N GLU A 47 -4.62 1.53 10.56
CA GLU A 47 -4.18 0.25 11.11
C GLU A 47 -5.34 -0.49 11.80
N TRP A 48 -5.33 -1.82 11.74
CA TRP A 48 -6.27 -2.65 12.49
C TRP A 48 -5.70 -3.07 13.83
N ALA A 49 -6.50 -2.90 14.87
CA ALA A 49 -6.19 -3.30 16.23
C ALA A 49 -7.24 -4.29 16.75
N TYR A 50 -6.76 -5.31 17.46
CA TYR A 50 -7.56 -6.35 18.08
C TYR A 50 -7.38 -6.28 19.59
N PHE A 51 -8.47 -6.03 20.30
CA PHE A 51 -8.50 -5.95 21.75
C PHE A 51 -9.23 -7.16 22.31
N ARG A 52 -8.63 -7.84 23.28
CA ARG A 52 -9.36 -8.72 24.19
C ARG A 52 -9.62 -7.95 25.47
N LEU A 53 -10.88 -7.78 25.81
CA LEU A 53 -11.33 -7.12 27.02
C LEU A 53 -11.80 -8.17 28.02
N GLN A 54 -11.56 -7.94 29.31
CA GLN A 54 -12.07 -8.75 30.40
C GLN A 54 -12.89 -7.88 31.35
N THR A 55 -14.05 -8.36 31.80
CA THR A 55 -14.82 -7.69 32.85
C THR A 55 -14.07 -7.76 34.18
N VAL A 56 -13.97 -6.61 34.84
CA VAL A 56 -13.42 -6.45 36.18
C VAL A 56 -14.43 -5.68 37.03
N ARG A 57 -14.28 -5.70 38.36
CA ARG A 57 -15.12 -4.85 39.23
C ARG A 57 -14.92 -3.38 38.82
N GLY A 58 -15.99 -2.75 38.31
CA GLY A 58 -15.97 -1.36 37.86
C GLY A 58 -15.82 -1.15 36.34
N GLY A 59 -15.77 -2.20 35.51
CA GLY A 59 -15.83 -2.04 34.05
C GLY A 59 -15.05 -3.10 33.26
N TRP A 60 -14.46 -2.68 32.14
CA TRP A 60 -13.66 -3.52 31.26
C TRP A 60 -12.18 -3.13 31.35
N LYS A 61 -11.30 -4.13 31.31
CA LYS A 61 -9.85 -3.94 31.17
C LYS A 61 -9.37 -4.57 29.88
N ILE A 62 -8.43 -3.92 29.19
CA ILE A 62 -7.71 -4.53 28.07
C ILE A 62 -6.81 -5.65 28.63
N PHE A 63 -7.18 -6.89 28.32
CA PHE A 63 -6.43 -8.09 28.66
C PHE A 63 -5.31 -8.34 27.63
N SER A 64 -5.56 -8.09 26.35
CA SER A 64 -4.53 -8.10 25.29
C SER A 64 -4.84 -7.11 24.18
N LEU A 65 -3.79 -6.61 23.53
CA LEU A 65 -3.84 -5.80 22.33
C LEU A 65 -2.87 -6.40 21.31
N SER A 66 -3.33 -6.61 20.09
CA SER A 66 -2.47 -6.94 18.95
C SER A 66 -2.84 -6.09 17.74
N MET A 67 -1.84 -5.67 16.98
CA MET A 67 -2.04 -5.11 15.66
C MET A 67 -2.16 -6.25 14.66
N GLY A 68 -2.95 -6.05 13.60
CA GLY A 68 -3.11 -7.07 12.59
C GLY A 68 -3.73 -6.51 11.33
N GLU A 69 -4.26 -7.41 10.53
CA GLU A 69 -4.88 -7.07 9.26
C GLU A 69 -6.36 -6.79 9.40
N LYS A 70 -6.99 -6.38 8.31
CA LYS A 70 -8.45 -6.28 8.24
C LYS A 70 -9.10 -7.64 8.53
N PRO A 71 -10.06 -7.73 9.46
CA PRO A 71 -10.73 -8.99 9.76
C PRO A 71 -11.44 -9.54 8.53
N ARG A 72 -11.31 -10.85 8.28
CA ARG A 72 -12.06 -11.56 7.24
C ARG A 72 -13.53 -11.68 7.67
N THR A 73 -14.37 -10.69 7.38
CA THR A 73 -15.82 -10.75 7.65
C THR A 73 -16.65 -10.78 6.37
N GLY A 74 -17.49 -11.82 6.26
CA GLY A 74 -18.60 -11.90 5.30
C GLY A 74 -19.87 -11.20 5.82
N GLY A 75 -19.74 -9.96 6.30
CA GLY A 75 -20.85 -9.13 6.79
C GLY A 75 -20.91 -7.82 6.01
N GLN A 76 -22.11 -7.40 5.61
CA GLN A 76 -22.33 -6.18 4.84
C GLN A 76 -21.86 -4.95 5.61
N ASN A 77 -20.67 -4.44 5.27
CA ASN A 77 -20.35 -3.05 5.52
C ASN A 77 -20.93 -2.25 4.35
N GLN A 78 -22.07 -1.59 4.56
CA GLN A 78 -22.55 -0.58 3.61
C GLN A 78 -21.61 0.63 3.68
N MET A 79 -20.70 0.69 2.72
CA MET A 79 -20.06 1.93 2.32
C MET A 79 -20.94 2.51 1.21
N ILE A 80 -21.68 3.59 1.51
CA ILE A 80 -22.43 4.31 0.47
C ILE A 80 -21.39 4.92 -0.47
N THR A 81 -21.21 4.27 -1.62
CA THR A 81 -20.38 4.75 -2.71
C THR A 81 -21.23 5.64 -3.59
N VAL A 82 -20.90 6.93 -3.68
CA VAL A 82 -21.42 7.78 -4.74
C VAL A 82 -20.65 7.41 -6.01
N SER A 83 -21.27 6.60 -6.87
CA SER A 83 -20.71 6.20 -8.15
C SER A 83 -20.56 7.42 -9.07
N PRO A 84 -19.35 7.76 -9.58
CA PRO A 84 -19.28 8.46 -10.84
C PRO A 84 -19.73 7.46 -11.91
N ARG A 85 -20.77 7.81 -12.68
CA ARG A 85 -21.24 7.01 -13.81
C ARG A 85 -20.06 6.76 -14.76
N LEU A 86 -19.64 5.51 -14.86
CA LEU A 86 -18.74 5.02 -15.90
C LEU A 86 -19.59 4.46 -17.03
N ASP A 87 -20.07 5.36 -17.90
CA ASP A 87 -20.55 4.95 -19.22
C ASP A 87 -19.36 5.05 -20.19
N SER A 88 -18.70 3.91 -20.42
CA SER A 88 -18.29 3.39 -21.74
C SER A 88 -17.12 2.42 -21.63
N PRO A 89 -17.09 1.35 -22.44
CA PRO A 89 -15.94 0.45 -22.51
C PRO A 89 -14.74 1.22 -23.05
N MET A 90 -13.65 1.27 -22.27
CA MET A 90 -12.35 1.68 -22.79
C MET A 90 -11.98 0.71 -23.92
N GLN A 91 -12.20 1.14 -25.16
CA GLN A 91 -11.57 0.54 -26.32
C GLN A 91 -10.07 0.60 -26.10
N THR A 92 -9.44 -0.58 -26.15
CA THR A 92 -7.99 -0.76 -26.12
C THR A 92 -7.36 -0.04 -27.29
N ARG A 93 -7.12 1.28 -27.16
CA ARG A 93 -6.17 1.98 -28.02
C ARG A 93 -4.78 1.56 -27.58
N SER A 94 -3.97 1.13 -28.52
CA SER A 94 -2.57 0.75 -28.34
C SER A 94 -1.81 1.81 -27.51
N ILE A 95 -1.53 1.49 -26.24
CA ILE A 95 -0.74 2.31 -25.29
C ILE A 95 0.77 2.22 -25.61
N SER A 96 1.16 1.65 -26.77
CA SER A 96 2.54 1.30 -27.05
C SER A 96 3.44 2.46 -27.54
N GLN A 97 3.14 3.73 -27.22
CA GLN A 97 3.98 4.86 -27.66
C GLN A 97 4.15 6.02 -26.67
N GLN A 98 3.52 6.02 -25.50
CA GLN A 98 3.84 7.02 -24.46
C GLN A 98 4.54 6.29 -23.31
N GLY A 99 5.76 6.73 -22.95
CA GLY A 99 6.51 6.21 -21.81
C GLY A 99 5.75 6.34 -20.49
N TYR A 100 6.37 5.92 -19.39
CA TYR A 100 5.70 5.85 -18.08
C TYR A 100 5.04 7.18 -17.65
N ARG A 101 3.72 7.13 -17.50
CA ARG A 101 2.87 8.26 -17.06
C ARG A 101 2.77 8.31 -15.54
N ARG A 102 3.82 8.89 -14.94
CA ARG A 102 3.96 9.09 -13.49
C ARG A 102 2.74 9.75 -12.85
N ASP A 103 2.16 10.74 -13.52
CA ASP A 103 0.96 11.45 -13.07
C ASP A 103 -0.26 10.52 -12.90
N LEU A 104 -0.42 9.55 -13.81
CA LEU A 104 -1.50 8.57 -13.74
C LEU A 104 -1.24 7.52 -12.65
N ALA A 105 0.01 7.10 -12.47
CA ALA A 105 0.39 6.18 -11.38
C ALA A 105 0.12 6.80 -10.01
N VAL A 106 0.53 8.06 -9.81
CA VAL A 106 0.26 8.81 -8.57
C VAL A 106 -1.24 9.02 -8.37
N ARG A 107 -1.98 9.43 -9.41
CA ARG A 107 -3.42 9.60 -9.31
C ARG A 107 -4.13 8.30 -8.91
N TYR A 108 -3.71 7.17 -9.48
CA TYR A 108 -4.25 5.87 -9.10
C TYR A 108 -3.96 5.57 -7.62
N ALA A 109 -2.71 5.79 -7.19
CA ALA A 109 -2.31 5.58 -5.80
C ALA A 109 -3.09 6.46 -4.82
N ASP A 110 -3.39 7.71 -5.17
CA ASP A 110 -4.16 8.64 -4.34
C ASP A 110 -5.66 8.32 -4.29
N ILE A 111 -6.22 7.68 -5.32
CA ILE A 111 -7.62 7.24 -5.32
C ILE A 111 -7.79 5.96 -4.50
N HIS A 112 -6.85 5.02 -4.65
CA HIS A 112 -7.01 3.66 -4.13
C HIS A 112 -6.29 3.38 -2.81
N TRP A 113 -5.59 4.35 -2.22
CA TRP A 113 -4.78 4.17 -0.99
C TRP A 113 -5.50 3.50 0.18
N ASN A 114 -6.83 3.68 0.31
CA ASN A 114 -7.67 3.06 1.35
C ASN A 114 -8.79 2.17 0.80
N SER A 115 -8.88 2.01 -0.52
CA SER A 115 -9.97 1.28 -1.18
C SER A 115 -9.43 0.39 -2.31
N PRO A 116 -9.53 -0.94 -2.19
CA PRO A 116 -9.06 -1.85 -3.23
C PRO A 116 -9.83 -1.64 -4.53
N ASN A 117 -9.13 -1.63 -5.66
CA ASN A 117 -9.78 -1.62 -6.96
C ASN A 117 -10.41 -3.00 -7.27
N PRO A 118 -11.74 -3.10 -7.49
CA PRO A 118 -12.43 -4.36 -7.75
C PRO A 118 -12.05 -5.04 -9.08
N GLN A 119 -11.30 -4.38 -9.95
CA GLN A 119 -10.73 -5.00 -11.16
C GLN A 119 -9.59 -5.97 -10.85
N TYR A 120 -9.01 -5.91 -9.65
CA TYR A 120 -7.92 -6.76 -9.21
C TYR A 120 -8.33 -7.54 -7.97
N ARG A 121 -7.73 -8.72 -7.82
CA ARG A 121 -7.84 -9.48 -6.58
C ARG A 121 -7.18 -8.71 -5.45
N TYR A 122 -7.90 -8.59 -4.34
CA TYR A 122 -7.35 -8.06 -3.10
C TYR A 122 -6.75 -9.19 -2.26
N PHE A 123 -5.52 -8.98 -1.78
CA PHE A 123 -4.85 -9.89 -0.86
C PHE A 123 -4.92 -9.26 0.54
N SER A 124 -5.70 -9.80 1.47
CA SER A 124 -5.90 -9.12 2.77
C SER A 124 -4.63 -8.91 3.57
N GLU A 125 -3.64 -9.77 3.34
CA GLU A 125 -2.44 -9.91 4.17
C GLU A 125 -1.24 -9.18 3.54
N ASP A 126 -0.93 -9.54 2.29
CA ASP A 126 0.26 -9.06 1.59
C ASP A 126 -0.08 -8.26 0.33
N ASN A 127 -0.91 -7.20 0.45
CA ASN A 127 -1.34 -6.45 -0.73
C ASN A 127 -0.35 -5.39 -1.22
N CYS A 128 0.75 -5.13 -0.51
CA CYS A 128 1.66 -4.02 -0.84
C CYS A 128 2.05 -4.02 -2.32
N THR A 129 2.66 -5.11 -2.79
CA THR A 129 3.18 -5.21 -4.17
C THR A 129 2.07 -5.29 -5.21
N ASN A 130 0.93 -5.91 -4.89
CA ASN A 130 -0.23 -5.92 -5.77
C ASN A 130 -0.74 -4.50 -6.02
N PHE A 131 -0.81 -3.67 -4.98
CA PHE A 131 -1.18 -2.27 -5.10
C PHE A 131 -0.14 -1.47 -5.90
N ILE A 132 1.16 -1.62 -5.60
CA ILE A 132 2.22 -0.93 -6.36
C ILE A 132 2.17 -1.32 -7.84
N SER A 133 1.99 -2.61 -8.14
CA SER A 133 1.90 -3.09 -9.51
C SER A 133 0.69 -2.48 -10.26
N GLN A 134 -0.44 -2.32 -9.58
CA GLN A 134 -1.59 -1.63 -10.15
C GLN A 134 -1.30 -0.15 -10.43
N CYS A 135 -0.62 0.56 -9.53
CA CYS A 135 -0.23 1.95 -9.73
C CYS A 135 0.68 2.10 -10.95
N VAL A 136 1.73 1.29 -11.02
CA VAL A 136 2.70 1.28 -12.12
C VAL A 136 2.01 0.95 -13.45
N HIS A 137 1.08 -0.01 -13.44
CA HIS A 137 0.30 -0.37 -14.63
C HIS A 137 -0.67 0.73 -15.06
N ALA A 138 -1.31 1.42 -14.11
CA ALA A 138 -2.15 2.59 -14.39
C ALA A 138 -1.34 3.75 -15.00
N GLY A 139 -0.04 3.81 -14.71
CA GLY A 139 0.94 4.66 -15.40
C GLY A 139 1.26 4.24 -16.84
N GLY A 140 0.60 3.23 -17.39
CA GLY A 140 0.69 2.85 -18.80
C GLY A 140 1.75 1.80 -19.12
N ILE A 141 2.46 1.24 -18.13
CA ILE A 141 3.45 0.20 -18.38
C ILE A 141 2.75 -1.12 -18.73
N PRO A 142 3.06 -1.75 -19.89
CA PRO A 142 2.42 -2.98 -20.32
C PRO A 142 2.84 -4.16 -19.45
N MET A 143 1.91 -5.07 -19.22
CA MET A 143 2.19 -6.32 -18.52
C MET A 143 2.92 -7.31 -19.42
N GLU A 144 3.88 -8.03 -18.85
CA GLU A 144 4.62 -9.09 -19.53
C GLU A 144 4.03 -10.46 -19.16
N VAL A 145 2.95 -10.83 -19.83
CA VAL A 145 2.24 -12.09 -19.54
C VAL A 145 3.09 -13.31 -19.86
N SER A 146 3.12 -14.27 -18.93
CA SER A 146 3.82 -15.55 -19.08
C SER A 146 2.94 -16.70 -18.57
N ASN A 147 3.13 -17.91 -19.11
CA ASN A 147 2.47 -19.10 -18.57
C ASN A 147 3.10 -19.61 -17.27
N ASN A 148 4.35 -19.22 -16.98
CA ASN A 148 5.05 -19.50 -15.73
C ASN A 148 4.92 -18.28 -14.78
N PRO A 149 4.36 -18.44 -13.57
CA PRO A 149 4.19 -17.34 -12.60
C PRO A 149 5.52 -16.78 -12.06
N GLY A 150 6.62 -17.52 -12.17
CA GLY A 150 7.96 -17.03 -11.83
C GLY A 150 8.60 -16.13 -12.90
N LYS A 151 7.91 -15.84 -14.01
CA LYS A 151 8.41 -15.01 -15.10
C LYS A 151 7.44 -13.89 -15.46
N GLY A 152 8.00 -12.78 -15.94
CA GLY A 152 7.27 -11.58 -16.33
C GLY A 152 6.81 -10.75 -15.15
N TRP A 153 5.97 -9.76 -15.41
CA TRP A 153 5.27 -8.91 -14.44
C TRP A 153 3.86 -8.70 -14.97
N TRP A 154 2.89 -9.43 -14.41
CA TRP A 154 1.55 -9.50 -15.00
C TRP A 154 0.47 -9.96 -14.03
N TYR A 155 -0.75 -9.54 -14.34
CA TYR A 155 -2.00 -10.00 -13.76
C TYR A 155 -3.01 -10.29 -14.86
N GLN A 156 -3.71 -11.42 -14.76
CA GLN A 156 -4.77 -11.80 -15.67
C GLN A 156 -6.05 -12.04 -14.88
N ARG A 157 -7.02 -11.15 -15.08
CA ARG A 157 -8.37 -11.33 -14.60
C ARG A 157 -9.08 -12.39 -15.44
N ARG A 158 -9.54 -13.48 -14.81
CA ARG A 158 -10.36 -14.53 -15.41
C ARG A 158 -11.64 -14.84 -14.62
N GLY A 159 -11.83 -14.18 -13.47
CA GLY A 159 -13.00 -14.31 -12.62
C GLY A 159 -12.74 -15.14 -11.37
N GLY A 160 -12.88 -14.52 -10.20
CA GLY A 160 -12.84 -15.18 -8.90
C GLY A 160 -11.56 -15.97 -8.64
N ARG A 161 -11.68 -17.31 -8.55
CA ARG A 161 -10.54 -18.22 -8.34
C ARG A 161 -9.72 -18.48 -9.61
N GLY A 162 -10.21 -18.08 -10.77
CA GLY A 162 -9.52 -18.26 -12.05
C GLY A 162 -8.46 -17.20 -12.34
N ASP A 163 -8.41 -16.11 -11.57
CA ASP A 163 -7.41 -15.05 -11.73
C ASP A 163 -5.99 -15.64 -11.59
N ARG A 164 -5.07 -15.16 -12.44
CA ARG A 164 -3.67 -15.61 -12.47
C ARG A 164 -2.74 -14.39 -12.41
N TRP A 165 -1.54 -14.56 -11.87
CA TRP A 165 -0.55 -13.48 -11.75
C TRP A 165 0.87 -14.04 -11.65
N SER A 166 1.87 -13.19 -11.88
CA SER A 166 3.26 -13.49 -11.57
C SER A 166 3.60 -13.24 -10.11
N TYR A 167 4.63 -13.90 -9.57
CA TYR A 167 5.14 -13.60 -8.24
C TYR A 167 5.63 -12.15 -8.12
N SER A 168 6.24 -11.61 -9.16
CA SER A 168 6.66 -10.20 -9.22
C SER A 168 5.48 -9.22 -9.15
N TRP A 169 4.26 -9.62 -9.50
CA TRP A 169 3.08 -8.75 -9.38
C TRP A 169 2.58 -8.63 -7.93
N THR A 170 2.78 -9.65 -7.10
CA THR A 170 2.16 -9.72 -5.76
C THR A 170 3.12 -9.87 -4.58
N VAL A 171 4.35 -10.34 -4.79
CA VAL A 171 5.30 -10.67 -3.72
C VAL A 171 6.45 -9.67 -3.69
N ALA A 172 6.72 -9.07 -2.52
CA ALA A 172 7.65 -7.96 -2.40
C ALA A 172 9.07 -8.30 -2.86
N HIS A 173 9.61 -9.42 -2.36
CA HIS A 173 10.93 -9.91 -2.76
C HIS A 173 11.04 -10.19 -4.25
N SER A 174 10.03 -10.82 -4.85
CA SER A 174 10.01 -11.12 -6.28
C SER A 174 9.93 -9.86 -7.14
N PHE A 175 9.23 -8.82 -6.68
CA PHE A 175 9.18 -7.53 -7.36
C PHE A 175 10.51 -6.80 -7.29
N TYR A 176 11.16 -6.76 -6.11
CA TYR A 176 12.52 -6.23 -5.96
C TYR A 176 13.49 -6.89 -6.95
N LEU A 177 13.53 -8.24 -6.99
CA LEU A 177 14.42 -8.96 -7.90
C LEU A 177 14.10 -8.67 -9.37
N TYR A 178 12.83 -8.46 -9.69
CA TYR A 178 12.40 -8.09 -11.02
C TYR A 178 12.87 -6.67 -11.40
N LEU A 179 12.69 -5.67 -10.53
CA LEU A 179 13.13 -4.29 -10.74
C LEU A 179 14.66 -4.15 -10.80
N LYS A 180 15.39 -4.93 -10.00
CA LYS A 180 16.86 -4.94 -9.96
C LYS A 180 17.47 -5.44 -11.27
N ARG A 181 16.75 -6.27 -12.02
CA ARG A 181 17.25 -6.82 -13.28
C ARG A 181 17.17 -5.76 -14.38
N GLN A 182 18.28 -5.54 -15.09
CA GLN A 182 18.26 -4.72 -16.30
C GLN A 182 17.44 -5.40 -17.40
N ARG A 183 16.52 -4.64 -18.02
CA ARG A 183 15.60 -5.12 -19.07
C ARG A 183 15.53 -4.11 -20.21
N SER A 184 15.30 -4.60 -21.43
CA SER A 184 15.10 -3.79 -22.63
C SER A 184 13.63 -3.46 -22.91
N ASP A 185 12.71 -4.17 -22.28
CA ASP A 185 11.26 -4.10 -22.50
C ASP A 185 10.47 -4.27 -21.19
N GLY A 186 9.16 -4.01 -21.27
CA GLY A 186 8.25 -4.11 -20.13
C GLY A 186 8.52 -3.06 -19.05
N LEU A 187 8.30 -3.47 -17.79
CA LEU A 187 8.61 -2.64 -16.63
C LEU A 187 10.12 -2.57 -16.43
N ARG A 188 10.70 -1.39 -16.65
CA ARG A 188 12.12 -1.11 -16.46
C ARG A 188 12.32 -0.17 -15.29
N ALA A 189 13.44 -0.34 -14.60
CA ALA A 189 13.84 0.54 -13.53
C ALA A 189 15.36 0.72 -13.47
N ILE A 190 15.78 1.84 -12.88
CA ILE A 190 17.16 2.11 -12.49
C ILE A 190 17.21 2.17 -10.98
N GLN A 191 18.12 1.40 -10.37
CA GLN A 191 18.33 1.49 -8.94
C GLN A 191 19.08 2.79 -8.62
N MET A 192 18.50 3.60 -7.74
CA MET A 192 19.05 4.87 -7.26
C MET A 192 19.77 4.67 -5.92
N GLU A 193 20.72 5.56 -5.62
CA GLU A 193 21.53 5.49 -4.41
C GLU A 193 20.81 6.11 -3.21
N SER A 194 19.95 7.09 -3.46
CA SER A 194 19.30 7.87 -2.41
C SER A 194 17.84 8.22 -2.75
N PRO A 195 17.00 8.50 -1.75
CA PRO A 195 15.59 8.84 -1.96
C PRO A 195 15.41 10.19 -2.67
N GLU A 196 16.39 11.10 -2.60
CA GLU A 196 16.37 12.41 -3.26
C GLU A 196 16.51 12.31 -4.79
N GLN A 197 16.95 11.16 -5.31
CA GLN A 197 17.03 10.89 -6.75
C GLN A 197 15.71 10.34 -7.33
N LEU A 198 14.70 10.15 -6.49
CA LEU A 198 13.41 9.62 -6.92
C LEU A 198 12.50 10.72 -7.47
N ASP A 199 11.64 10.32 -8.39
CA ASP A 199 10.54 11.10 -8.95
C ASP A 199 9.19 10.55 -8.47
N LEU A 200 8.12 11.31 -8.75
CA LEU A 200 6.75 10.83 -8.61
C LEU A 200 6.54 9.53 -9.38
N GLY A 201 5.85 8.56 -8.77
CA GLY A 201 5.58 7.26 -9.37
C GLY A 201 6.73 6.26 -9.24
N ASP A 202 7.84 6.63 -8.62
CA ASP A 202 8.95 5.72 -8.33
C ASP A 202 8.67 4.83 -7.12
N VAL A 203 9.44 3.76 -6.98
CA VAL A 203 9.20 2.71 -5.98
C VAL A 203 10.32 2.66 -4.96
N ILE A 204 9.94 2.42 -3.70
CA ILE A 204 10.90 2.07 -2.64
C ILE A 204 10.57 0.67 -2.12
N CYS A 205 11.58 -0.20 -2.08
CA CYS A 205 11.50 -1.51 -1.46
C CYS A 205 12.12 -1.44 -0.06
N TYR A 206 11.54 -2.17 0.90
CA TYR A 206 12.03 -2.26 2.28
C TYR A 206 12.36 -3.71 2.66
N ASP A 207 13.54 -3.91 3.24
CA ASP A 207 13.97 -5.12 3.92
C ASP A 207 14.03 -4.79 5.41
N TRP A 208 13.03 -5.21 6.17
CA TRP A 208 12.82 -4.76 7.55
C TRP A 208 13.90 -5.26 8.49
N GLU A 209 14.28 -6.53 8.34
CA GLU A 209 15.21 -7.24 9.19
C GLU A 209 16.68 -7.01 8.78
N GLY A 210 16.91 -6.57 7.54
CA GLY A 210 18.23 -6.40 6.94
C GLY A 210 18.88 -7.73 6.55
N ASP A 211 18.08 -8.75 6.24
CA ASP A 211 18.52 -10.12 5.96
C ASP A 211 18.62 -10.44 4.45
N GLY A 212 18.32 -9.45 3.60
CA GLY A 212 18.27 -9.57 2.14
C GLY A 212 16.90 -9.98 1.60
N ARG A 213 15.91 -10.26 2.45
CA ARG A 213 14.54 -10.62 2.05
C ARG A 213 13.61 -9.40 2.13
N TRP A 214 13.52 -8.67 1.04
CA TRP A 214 12.58 -7.55 0.88
C TRP A 214 11.11 -7.92 1.17
N ASN A 215 10.50 -7.20 2.12
CA ASN A 215 9.19 -7.50 2.71
C ASN A 215 8.09 -6.55 2.24
N HIS A 216 8.42 -5.31 1.90
CA HIS A 216 7.43 -4.27 1.63
C HIS A 216 7.82 -3.36 0.46
N ASN A 217 6.81 -2.85 -0.25
CA ASN A 217 6.98 -1.95 -1.38
C ASN A 217 6.00 -0.80 -1.28
N VAL A 218 6.47 0.40 -1.60
CA VAL A 218 5.69 1.64 -1.59
C VAL A 218 5.92 2.42 -2.90
N ILE A 219 5.02 3.35 -3.22
CA ILE A 219 5.16 4.24 -4.38
C ILE A 219 5.23 5.69 -3.92
N VAL A 220 6.16 6.45 -4.49
CA VAL A 220 6.34 7.90 -4.26
C VAL A 220 5.18 8.66 -4.91
N THR A 221 4.44 9.41 -4.12
CA THR A 221 3.25 10.15 -4.57
C THR A 221 3.36 11.65 -4.35
N ARG A 222 4.29 12.09 -3.50
CA ARG A 222 4.54 13.50 -3.22
C ARG A 222 5.96 13.68 -2.67
N PHE A 223 6.39 14.93 -2.55
CA PHE A 223 7.57 15.33 -1.79
C PHE A 223 7.19 16.35 -0.71
N ASP A 224 7.86 16.29 0.43
CA ASP A 224 7.79 17.33 1.43
C ASP A 224 8.53 18.61 0.96
N PRO A 225 8.42 19.76 1.66
CA PRO A 225 9.12 20.98 1.29
C PRO A 225 10.64 20.88 1.27
N ASN A 226 11.23 19.91 1.95
CA ASN A 226 12.67 19.64 1.95
C ASN A 226 13.09 18.71 0.79
N GLY A 227 12.14 18.24 -0.03
CA GLY A 227 12.40 17.33 -1.13
C GLY A 227 12.43 15.85 -0.74
N ALA A 228 12.04 15.48 0.49
CA ALA A 228 11.99 14.09 0.91
C ALA A 228 10.71 13.40 0.37
N PRO A 229 10.78 12.14 -0.13
CA PRO A 229 9.62 11.45 -0.64
C PRO A 229 8.51 11.21 0.40
N LEU A 230 7.27 11.30 -0.06
CA LEU A 230 6.06 10.87 0.64
C LEU A 230 5.40 9.78 -0.20
N VAL A 231 4.92 8.73 0.46
CA VAL A 231 4.55 7.48 -0.22
C VAL A 231 3.12 7.04 0.11
N ASN A 232 2.52 6.32 -0.83
CA ASN A 232 1.29 5.55 -0.58
C ASN A 232 1.60 4.05 -0.58
N ALA A 233 0.86 3.29 0.22
CA ALA A 233 1.04 1.84 0.33
C ALA A 233 -0.22 1.13 0.83
N HIS A 234 -0.27 -0.19 0.62
CA HIS A 234 -1.27 -1.11 1.19
C HIS A 234 -0.63 -2.04 2.26
N THR A 235 -1.36 -3.08 2.70
CA THR A 235 -1.14 -3.90 3.92
C THR A 235 -1.53 -3.13 5.17
N ILE A 236 -0.90 -1.99 5.38
CA ILE A 236 -1.35 -0.94 6.28
C ILE A 236 -1.56 0.29 5.40
N ASN A 237 -2.81 0.66 5.16
CA ASN A 237 -3.15 1.76 4.25
C ASN A 237 -2.42 3.01 4.70
N SER A 238 -1.64 3.57 3.79
CA SER A 238 -0.81 4.74 4.06
C SER A 238 -0.97 5.72 2.91
N ARG A 239 -1.17 7.00 3.21
CA ARG A 239 -1.28 8.09 2.26
C ARG A 239 -0.36 9.24 2.65
N HIS A 240 0.49 9.63 1.71
CA HIS A 240 1.48 10.70 1.85
C HIS A 240 2.35 10.50 3.11
N ARG A 241 2.67 9.25 3.43
CA ARG A 241 3.47 8.89 4.60
C ARG A 241 4.95 9.16 4.35
N TYR A 242 5.65 9.63 5.35
CA TYR A 242 7.09 9.83 5.23
C TYR A 242 7.84 8.52 4.92
N TRP A 243 8.67 8.54 3.88
CA TRP A 243 9.22 7.34 3.24
C TRP A 243 10.09 6.45 4.13
N GLU A 244 10.65 6.98 5.23
CA GLU A 244 11.52 6.18 6.10
C GLU A 244 10.75 5.09 6.86
N TYR A 245 9.43 5.23 7.04
CA TYR A 245 8.59 4.22 7.72
C TYR A 245 9.02 3.88 9.16
N LYS A 246 9.82 4.74 9.82
CA LYS A 246 10.32 4.53 11.20
C LYS A 246 9.23 4.34 12.26
N ASP A 247 8.02 4.80 11.99
CA ASP A 247 6.84 4.65 12.84
C ASP A 247 6.06 3.34 12.57
N SER A 248 6.54 2.48 11.68
CA SER A 248 5.94 1.16 11.42
C SER A 248 6.33 0.18 12.52
N SER A 249 5.40 -0.66 12.96
CA SER A 249 5.70 -1.78 13.88
C SER A 249 6.65 -2.81 13.29
N ALA A 250 6.75 -2.89 11.95
CA ALA A 250 7.69 -3.76 11.25
C ALA A 250 9.09 -3.15 11.12
N TRP A 251 9.24 -1.83 11.27
CA TRP A 251 10.53 -1.17 11.08
C TRP A 251 11.53 -1.55 12.18
N THR A 252 12.79 -1.75 11.80
CA THR A 252 13.88 -1.98 12.74
C THR A 252 15.09 -1.10 12.41
N PRO A 253 16.03 -0.88 13.35
CA PRO A 253 17.29 -0.19 13.03
C PRO A 253 18.15 -0.88 11.96
N ARG A 254 17.86 -2.14 11.62
CA ARG A 254 18.55 -2.88 10.55
C ARG A 254 17.93 -2.68 9.16
N THR A 255 16.77 -2.01 9.09
CA THR A 255 16.02 -1.85 7.85
C THR A 255 16.89 -1.31 6.71
N LYS A 256 16.81 -1.95 5.55
CA LYS A 256 17.46 -1.54 4.30
C LYS A 256 16.42 -1.05 3.30
N TYR A 257 16.84 -0.11 2.47
CA TYR A 257 16.02 0.50 1.44
C TYR A 257 16.65 0.26 0.07
N ALA A 258 15.82 0.05 -0.95
CA ALA A 258 16.24 0.13 -2.34
C ALA A 258 15.29 1.05 -3.09
N PHE A 259 15.89 2.03 -3.77
CA PHE A 259 15.19 3.09 -4.47
C PHE A 259 15.20 2.75 -5.97
N PHE A 260 14.03 2.76 -6.61
CA PHE A 260 13.90 2.41 -8.02
C PHE A 260 13.20 3.51 -8.80
N HIS A 261 13.94 4.11 -9.73
CA HIS A 261 13.39 5.02 -10.72
C HIS A 261 12.76 4.26 -11.86
N ILE A 262 11.47 4.45 -12.10
CA ILE A 262 10.72 3.73 -13.14
C ILE A 262 10.80 4.49 -14.47
N LEU A 263 11.11 3.77 -15.55
CA LEU A 263 11.38 4.31 -16.90
C LEU A 263 10.19 4.21 -17.87
#